data_AF-A0A150MFT0-F1
#
_entry.id   AF-A0A150MFT0-F1
#
_cell.length_a   1.000
_cell.length_b   1.000
_cell.length_c   1.000
_cell.angle_alpha   90.00
_cell.angle_beta   90.00
_cell.angle_gamma   90.00
#
_symmetry.space_group_name_H-M   'P 1'
#
loop_
_entity.id
_entity.type
_entity.pdbx_description
1 polymer ?
#
loop_
_entity_poly.entity_id
_entity_poly.type
_entity_poly.pdbx_seq_one_letter_code
_entity_poly.pdbx_strand_id
1 'polypeptide(L)'
;MDEKQIDILIFFDESGKKQKPNLMGAVSIPNNIYKLPEFETLKSIIEGSEIHWKKYNGDHRETQAISQMIKTILKFQGFIKVNVINYDQSIIQEKSRHFTDIDKDIYESTIYKKFPERIIYGLIRHFGKLSDVNVEIIIEEATEYKNEHVNLKERLPEMLNIHSIYRGEHYKVVNSRYAPKKTEVGIELTDILLGMIRTILINPDFSGRKNTAKINLIMKLLKDPRFESLLSNIRYYEWTNSQKLTEIKFNDYLRLFMSKNYFVY
;
A
#
# COMPACT_ATOMS: atom_id res chain seq x y z
N MET A 1 -30.61 13.91 -13.23
CA MET A 1 -29.90 12.65 -13.50
C MET A 1 -29.18 12.36 -12.20
N ASP A 2 -29.64 11.40 -11.42
CA ASP A 2 -29.07 11.17 -10.08
C ASP A 2 -27.61 10.73 -10.24
N GLU A 3 -26.68 11.54 -9.74
CA GLU A 3 -25.26 11.24 -9.73
C GLU A 3 -25.04 9.94 -8.96
N LYS A 4 -24.47 8.94 -9.61
CA LYS A 4 -24.20 7.64 -9.00
C LYS A 4 -22.99 7.78 -8.09
N GLN A 5 -23.26 7.97 -6.81
CA GLN A 5 -22.23 8.10 -5.79
C GLN A 5 -21.60 6.74 -5.46
N ILE A 6 -20.27 6.67 -5.52
CA ILE A 6 -19.50 5.45 -5.20
C ILE A 6 -18.62 5.74 -3.99
N ASP A 7 -18.73 4.90 -2.95
CA ASP A 7 -17.86 4.99 -1.78
C ASP A 7 -16.66 4.04 -1.93
N ILE A 8 -15.46 4.55 -1.69
CA ILE A 8 -14.20 3.81 -1.72
C ILE A 8 -13.48 3.96 -0.38
N LEU A 9 -12.97 2.84 0.13
CA LEU A 9 -12.06 2.80 1.27
C LEU A 9 -10.63 2.70 0.76
N ILE A 10 -9.73 3.48 1.35
CA ILE A 10 -8.31 3.45 1.04
C ILE A 10 -7.53 3.14 2.31
N PHE A 11 -6.68 2.13 2.23
CA PHE A 11 -5.84 1.68 3.33
C PHE A 11 -4.39 2.02 3.02
N PHE A 12 -3.70 2.71 3.94
CA PHE A 12 -2.35 3.21 3.74
C PHE A 12 -1.39 2.69 4.82
N ASP A 13 -0.20 2.24 4.38
CA ASP A 13 0.87 1.74 5.25
C ASP A 13 2.27 1.98 4.60
N GLU A 14 3.33 1.76 5.38
CA GLU A 14 4.73 1.88 5.00
C GLU A 14 5.53 0.63 5.41
N SER A 15 6.42 0.19 4.52
CA SER A 15 7.39 -0.86 4.79
C SER A 15 8.82 -0.38 4.62
N GLY A 16 9.71 -0.79 5.53
CA GLY A 16 11.14 -0.59 5.32
C GLY A 16 11.75 0.70 5.85
N LYS A 17 11.09 1.42 6.76
CA LYS A 17 11.54 2.70 7.36
C LYS A 17 13.06 2.85 7.57
N LYS A 18 13.77 1.81 8.02
CA LYS A 18 15.23 1.87 8.33
C LYS A 18 16.11 1.03 7.40
N GLN A 19 15.54 0.35 6.41
CA GLN A 19 16.27 -0.58 5.54
C GLN A 19 15.72 -0.45 4.12
N LYS A 20 16.57 -0.17 3.13
CA LYS A 20 16.13 -0.09 1.73
C LYS A 20 15.60 -1.45 1.21
N PRO A 21 14.65 -1.47 0.26
CA PRO A 21 13.97 -0.30 -0.33
C PRO A 21 12.91 0.29 0.60
N ASN A 22 12.83 1.61 0.75
CA ASN A 22 11.77 2.23 1.56
C ASN A 22 10.49 2.30 0.71
N LEU A 23 9.42 1.64 1.18
CA LEU A 23 8.16 1.56 0.44
C LEU A 23 7.03 2.22 1.22
N MET A 24 6.20 3.00 0.54
CA MET A 24 4.86 3.33 1.01
C MET A 24 3.85 2.84 -0.01
N GLY A 25 2.67 2.45 0.44
CA GLY A 25 1.62 2.08 -0.50
C GLY A 25 0.23 2.20 0.08
N ALA A 26 -0.73 2.12 -0.83
CA ALA A 26 -2.12 2.09 -0.46
C ALA A 26 -2.91 1.12 -1.34
N VAL A 27 -3.95 0.55 -0.75
CA VAL A 27 -4.91 -0.33 -1.39
C VAL A 27 -6.27 0.35 -1.38
N SER A 28 -6.94 0.42 -2.54
CA SER A 28 -8.33 0.89 -2.63
C SER A 28 -9.29 -0.28 -2.79
N ILE A 29 -10.37 -0.29 -2.01
CA ILE A 29 -11.45 -1.28 -2.10
C ILE A 29 -12.80 -0.55 -2.09
N PRO A 30 -13.71 -0.81 -3.05
CA PRO A 30 -15.07 -0.29 -3.00
C PRO A 30 -15.79 -0.72 -1.71
N ASN A 31 -16.51 0.22 -1.07
CA ASN A 31 -17.15 0.00 0.23
C ASN A 31 -18.19 -1.13 0.19
N ASN A 32 -18.92 -1.27 -0.92
CA ASN A 32 -19.88 -2.35 -1.12
C ASN A 32 -19.24 -3.75 -1.17
N ILE A 33 -17.97 -3.84 -1.58
CA ILE A 33 -17.18 -5.08 -1.56
C ILE A 33 -16.63 -5.32 -0.16
N TYR A 34 -16.09 -4.28 0.49
CA TYR A 34 -15.51 -4.40 1.84
C TYR A 34 -16.53 -4.79 2.91
N LYS A 35 -17.82 -4.53 2.68
CA LYS A 35 -18.93 -4.93 3.57
C LYS A 35 -19.45 -6.35 3.35
N LEU A 36 -18.87 -7.11 2.42
CA LEU A 36 -19.30 -8.50 2.19
C LEU A 36 -18.88 -9.42 3.35
N PRO A 37 -19.64 -10.51 3.61
CA PRO A 37 -19.36 -11.44 4.72
C PRO A 37 -17.95 -12.04 4.72
N GLU A 38 -17.32 -12.14 3.54
CA GLU A 38 -15.92 -12.52 3.41
C GLU A 38 -14.97 -11.64 4.24
N PHE A 39 -15.21 -10.33 4.29
CA PHE A 39 -14.35 -9.40 5.04
C PHE A 39 -14.56 -9.51 6.56
N GLU A 40 -15.76 -9.82 7.02
CA GLU A 40 -15.99 -10.15 8.44
C GLU A 40 -15.24 -11.43 8.84
N THR A 41 -15.23 -12.44 7.95
CA THR A 41 -14.42 -13.64 8.17
C THR A 41 -12.93 -13.32 8.24
N LEU A 42 -12.44 -12.44 7.36
CA LEU A 42 -11.06 -11.98 7.40
C LEU A 42 -10.74 -11.18 8.66
N LYS A 43 -11.70 -10.40 9.16
CA LYS A 43 -11.57 -9.64 10.40
C LYS A 43 -11.32 -10.57 11.59
N SER A 44 -12.10 -11.63 11.73
CA SER A 44 -11.87 -12.63 12.79
C SER A 44 -10.49 -13.30 12.68
N ILE A 45 -9.96 -13.49 11.47
CA ILE A 45 -8.62 -14.04 11.26
C ILE A 45 -7.54 -13.08 11.77
N ILE A 46 -7.62 -11.78 11.42
CA ILE A 46 -6.60 -10.82 11.83
C ILE A 46 -6.65 -10.52 13.33
N GLU A 47 -7.82 -10.55 13.96
CA GLU A 47 -7.96 -10.40 15.41
C GLU A 47 -7.33 -11.58 16.16
N GLY A 48 -7.49 -12.79 15.62
CA GLY A 48 -6.97 -14.03 16.20
C GLY A 48 -5.52 -14.37 15.85
N SER A 49 -4.83 -13.58 15.01
CA SER A 49 -3.47 -13.88 14.55
C SER A 49 -2.51 -12.69 14.71
N GLU A 50 -1.21 -12.97 14.77
CA GLU A 50 -0.15 -11.97 14.68
C GLU A 50 0.48 -12.05 13.31
N ILE A 51 -0.14 -11.39 12.32
CA ILE A 51 0.40 -11.34 10.97
C ILE A 51 1.37 -10.18 10.87
N HIS A 52 2.65 -10.47 10.64
CA HIS A 52 3.65 -9.44 10.42
C HIS A 52 4.63 -9.92 9.37
N TRP A 53 4.49 -9.46 8.13
CA TRP A 53 5.33 -9.95 7.04
C TRP A 53 6.83 -9.75 7.33
N LYS A 54 7.20 -8.66 8.00
CA LYS A 54 8.59 -8.41 8.41
C LYS A 54 9.16 -9.52 9.29
N LYS A 55 8.36 -10.15 10.15
CA LYS A 55 8.79 -11.21 11.09
C LYS A 55 8.52 -12.62 10.57
N TYR A 56 7.60 -12.78 9.62
CA TYR A 56 7.23 -14.07 9.03
C TYR A 56 8.45 -14.91 8.65
N ASN A 57 8.47 -16.14 9.18
CA ASN A 57 9.57 -17.09 9.07
C ASN A 57 9.11 -18.51 8.68
N GLY A 58 7.86 -18.67 8.25
CA GLY A 58 7.28 -19.95 7.87
C GLY A 58 6.43 -20.63 8.94
N ASP A 59 6.04 -19.92 10.01
CA ASP A 59 5.05 -20.43 10.96
C ASP A 59 3.77 -20.89 10.24
N HIS A 60 3.28 -22.07 10.59
CA HIS A 60 2.17 -22.69 9.89
C HIS A 60 0.86 -21.90 10.04
N ARG A 61 0.59 -21.35 11.24
CA ARG A 61 -0.65 -20.58 11.49
C ARG A 61 -0.60 -19.25 10.75
N GLU A 62 0.53 -18.55 10.80
CA GLU A 62 0.72 -17.30 10.06
C GLU A 62 0.63 -17.55 8.54
N THR A 63 1.22 -18.64 8.05
CA THR A 63 1.13 -19.06 6.64
C THR A 63 -0.31 -19.28 6.20
N GLN A 64 -1.11 -19.98 7.01
CA GLN A 64 -2.52 -20.23 6.73
C GLN A 64 -3.33 -18.94 6.74
N ALA A 65 -3.12 -18.07 7.73
CA ALA A 65 -3.81 -16.79 7.85
C ALA A 65 -3.53 -15.89 6.62
N ILE A 66 -2.25 -15.72 6.25
CA ILE A 66 -1.86 -14.96 5.05
C ILE A 66 -2.46 -15.59 3.79
N SER A 67 -2.35 -16.92 3.64
CA SER A 67 -2.87 -17.61 2.46
C SER A 67 -4.38 -17.45 2.31
N GLN A 68 -5.13 -17.55 3.42
CA GLN A 68 -6.58 -17.40 3.43
C GLN A 68 -7.00 -15.97 3.14
N MET A 69 -6.30 -14.99 3.70
CA MET A 69 -6.51 -13.58 3.41
C MET A 69 -6.34 -13.30 1.92
N ILE A 70 -5.17 -13.63 1.35
CA ILE A 70 -4.89 -13.40 -0.06
C ILE A 70 -5.92 -14.13 -0.94
N LYS A 71 -6.18 -15.41 -0.72
CA LYS A 71 -7.17 -16.16 -1.52
C LYS A 71 -8.57 -15.55 -1.49
N THR A 72 -8.99 -14.99 -0.36
CA THR A 72 -10.28 -14.33 -0.23
C THR A 72 -10.30 -13.02 -1.01
N ILE A 73 -9.25 -12.21 -0.87
CA ILE A 73 -9.05 -10.95 -1.60
C ILE A 73 -9.00 -11.18 -3.12
N LEU A 74 -8.42 -12.29 -3.59
CA LEU A 74 -8.35 -12.63 -5.02
C LEU A 74 -9.71 -12.89 -5.67
N LYS A 75 -10.79 -13.12 -4.91
CA LYS A 75 -12.15 -13.16 -5.47
C LYS A 75 -12.57 -11.80 -6.03
N PHE A 76 -11.98 -10.71 -5.52
CA PHE A 76 -12.36 -9.34 -5.82
C PHE A 76 -11.22 -8.55 -6.50
N GLN A 77 -10.16 -9.21 -6.96
CA GLN A 77 -8.95 -8.55 -7.48
C GLN A 77 -9.22 -7.48 -8.56
N GLY A 78 -10.25 -7.66 -9.41
CA GLY A 78 -10.59 -6.71 -10.48
C GLY A 78 -11.12 -5.37 -9.97
N PHE A 79 -11.50 -5.28 -8.70
CA PHE A 79 -12.00 -4.06 -8.06
C PHE A 79 -10.96 -3.43 -7.11
N ILE A 80 -9.82 -4.09 -6.92
CA ILE A 80 -8.78 -3.65 -6.00
C ILE A 80 -7.69 -2.97 -6.81
N LYS A 81 -7.29 -1.77 -6.37
CA LYS A 81 -6.14 -1.06 -6.93
C LYS A 81 -5.08 -0.92 -5.87
N VAL A 82 -3.83 -1.01 -6.29
CA VAL A 82 -2.67 -0.92 -5.40
C VAL A 82 -1.68 0.05 -6.02
N ASN A 83 -1.34 1.09 -5.26
CA ASN A 83 -0.27 2.03 -5.62
C ASN A 83 0.86 1.90 -4.61
N VAL A 84 2.10 1.81 -5.10
CA VAL A 84 3.29 1.72 -4.27
C VAL A 84 4.36 2.66 -4.78
N ILE A 85 5.04 3.34 -3.87
CA ILE A 85 6.24 4.13 -4.19
C ILE A 85 7.43 3.54 -3.43
N ASN A 86 8.54 3.34 -4.16
CA ASN A 86 9.86 3.15 -3.60
C ASN A 86 10.59 4.49 -3.60
N TYR A 87 11.17 4.87 -2.48
CA TYR A 87 11.84 6.14 -2.31
C TYR A 87 13.13 5.97 -1.51
N ASP A 88 14.05 6.95 -1.65
CA ASP A 88 15.31 6.95 -0.92
C ASP A 88 15.31 8.05 0.14
N GLN A 89 15.15 7.67 1.41
CA GLN A 89 15.20 8.59 2.54
C GLN A 89 16.52 9.37 2.62
N SER A 90 17.64 8.76 2.25
CA SER A 90 18.96 9.42 2.35
C SER A 90 19.08 10.60 1.39
N ILE A 91 18.53 10.47 0.19
CA ILE A 91 18.50 11.56 -0.80
C ILE A 91 17.60 12.72 -0.31
N ILE A 92 16.45 12.40 0.30
CA ILE A 92 15.55 13.42 0.85
C ILE A 92 16.21 14.14 2.02
N GLN A 93 16.86 13.39 2.91
CA GLN A 93 17.56 13.93 4.07
C GLN A 93 18.70 14.87 3.69
N GLU A 94 19.49 14.48 2.69
CA GLU A 94 20.56 15.33 2.17
C GLU A 94 20.00 16.65 1.64
N LYS A 95 18.97 16.57 0.80
CA LYS A 95 18.36 17.75 0.17
C LYS A 95 17.64 18.66 1.14
N SER A 96 16.99 18.11 2.17
CA SER A 96 16.27 18.89 3.16
C SER A 96 17.18 19.84 3.94
N ARG A 97 18.48 19.53 4.07
CA ARG A 97 19.46 20.38 4.79
C ARG A 97 19.55 21.80 4.22
N HIS A 98 19.26 21.98 2.93
CA HIS A 98 19.26 23.31 2.30
C HIS A 98 18.04 24.16 2.66
N PHE A 99 17.06 23.61 3.36
CA PHE A 99 15.80 24.27 3.69
C PHE A 99 15.53 24.29 5.21
N THR A 100 16.41 23.72 6.03
CA THR A 100 16.19 23.57 7.49
C THR A 100 16.20 24.90 8.25
N ASP A 101 16.76 25.95 7.66
CA ASP A 101 16.67 27.33 8.16
C ASP A 101 15.28 27.93 7.98
N ILE A 102 14.51 27.46 6.98
CA ILE A 102 13.14 27.90 6.68
C ILE A 102 12.12 27.00 7.38
N ASP A 103 12.26 25.68 7.24
CA ASP A 103 11.37 24.68 7.79
C ASP A 103 12.19 23.48 8.31
N LYS A 104 12.28 23.37 9.63
CA LYS A 104 13.03 22.30 10.30
C LYS A 104 12.42 20.92 10.05
N ASP A 105 11.13 20.85 9.75
CA ASP A 105 10.37 19.62 9.57
C ASP A 105 10.16 19.28 8.08
N ILE A 106 10.84 19.99 7.17
CA ILE A 106 10.68 19.81 5.72
C ILE A 106 11.02 18.38 5.26
N TYR A 107 11.97 17.74 5.93
CA TYR A 107 12.34 16.34 5.71
C TYR A 107 11.15 15.40 5.96
N GLU A 108 10.60 15.47 7.18
CA GLU A 108 9.45 14.66 7.60
C GLU A 108 8.21 15.00 6.78
N SER A 109 7.96 16.29 6.54
CA SER A 109 6.85 16.76 5.71
C SER A 109 6.91 16.23 4.27
N THR A 110 8.12 16.11 3.70
CA THR A 110 8.28 15.55 2.35
C THR A 110 7.89 14.07 2.32
N ILE A 111 8.38 13.29 3.28
CA ILE A 111 8.12 11.84 3.33
C ILE A 111 6.67 11.58 3.74
N TYR A 112 6.23 12.18 4.84
CA TYR A 112 4.99 11.83 5.53
C TYR A 112 3.80 12.69 5.16
N LYS A 113 3.92 13.69 4.28
CA LYS A 113 2.77 14.38 3.67
C LYS A 113 2.70 14.18 2.16
N LYS A 114 3.80 14.45 1.44
CA LYS A 114 3.78 14.47 -0.04
C LYS A 114 3.67 13.09 -0.66
N PHE A 115 4.36 12.07 -0.13
CA PHE A 115 4.21 10.72 -0.69
C PHE A 115 2.84 10.11 -0.41
N PRO A 116 2.29 10.13 0.82
CA PRO A 116 0.94 9.66 1.07
C PRO A 116 -0.10 10.34 0.18
N GLU A 117 -0.05 11.66 0.02
CA GLU A 117 -0.95 12.40 -0.88
C GLU A 117 -0.85 11.88 -2.32
N ARG A 118 0.36 11.75 -2.88
CA ARG A 118 0.55 11.27 -4.25
C ARG A 118 0.07 9.84 -4.48
N ILE A 119 0.34 8.94 -3.52
CA ILE A 119 -0.06 7.53 -3.59
C ILE A 119 -1.59 7.45 -3.65
N ILE A 120 -2.26 8.14 -2.73
CA ILE A 120 -3.71 8.13 -2.57
C ILE A 120 -4.38 8.84 -3.76
N TYR A 121 -3.89 10.02 -4.15
CA TYR A 121 -4.35 10.73 -5.35
C TYR A 121 -4.31 9.83 -6.60
N GLY A 122 -3.24 9.07 -6.77
CA GLY A 122 -3.10 8.14 -7.90
C GLY A 122 -4.15 7.01 -7.92
N LEU A 123 -4.81 6.69 -6.81
CA LEU A 123 -5.88 5.69 -6.72
C LEU A 123 -7.25 6.27 -7.09
N ILE A 124 -7.45 7.57 -6.83
CA ILE A 124 -8.76 8.24 -6.88
C ILE A 124 -8.92 9.28 -7.98
N ARG A 125 -7.87 9.58 -8.75
CA ARG A 125 -7.96 10.47 -9.90
C ARG A 125 -8.56 9.77 -11.12
N HIS A 126 -9.04 10.59 -12.06
CA HIS A 126 -9.54 10.19 -13.38
C HIS A 126 -10.84 9.38 -13.34
N PHE A 127 -11.68 9.59 -12.33
CA PHE A 127 -13.09 9.23 -12.47
C PHE A 127 -13.75 10.19 -13.45
N GLY A 128 -14.50 9.64 -14.41
CA GLY A 128 -15.18 10.45 -15.43
C GLY A 128 -16.30 11.29 -14.82
N LYS A 129 -16.75 12.31 -15.56
CA LYS A 129 -17.78 13.28 -15.14
C LYS A 129 -19.14 12.70 -14.71
N LEU A 130 -19.34 11.40 -14.90
CA LEU A 130 -20.60 10.70 -14.62
C LEU A 130 -20.55 9.90 -13.30
N SER A 131 -19.49 10.05 -12.50
CA SER A 131 -19.30 9.28 -11.28
C SER A 131 -18.56 10.10 -10.22
N ASP A 132 -19.28 10.44 -9.16
CA ASP A 132 -18.69 11.08 -7.98
C ASP A 132 -18.28 10.03 -6.96
N VAL A 133 -17.07 10.19 -6.43
CA VAL A 133 -16.45 9.21 -5.55
C VAL A 133 -16.23 9.81 -4.17
N ASN A 134 -16.89 9.24 -3.16
CA ASN A 134 -16.54 9.51 -1.77
C ASN A 134 -15.40 8.60 -1.34
N VAL A 135 -14.45 9.16 -0.60
CA VAL A 135 -13.26 8.45 -0.15
C VAL A 135 -13.16 8.55 1.36
N GLU A 136 -13.04 7.39 2.02
CA GLU A 136 -12.56 7.29 3.39
C GLU A 136 -11.13 6.74 3.38
N ILE A 137 -10.23 7.45 4.09
CA ILE A 137 -8.83 7.06 4.20
C ILE A 137 -8.59 6.46 5.59
N ILE A 138 -7.99 5.28 5.61
CA ILE A 138 -7.67 4.53 6.81
C ILE A 138 -6.15 4.35 6.81
N ILE A 139 -5.50 4.95 7.79
CA ILE A 139 -4.04 5.05 7.89
C ILE A 139 -3.59 4.13 9.02
N GLU A 140 -2.57 3.31 8.80
CA GLU A 140 -1.93 2.56 9.88
C GLU A 140 -1.54 3.52 11.02
N GLU A 141 -1.82 3.13 12.26
CA GLU A 141 -1.49 3.92 13.43
C GLU A 141 0.02 3.91 13.72
N ALA A 142 0.72 4.97 13.31
CA ALA A 142 2.14 5.17 13.59
C ALA A 142 2.45 6.58 14.12
N THR A 143 3.49 6.70 14.95
CA THR A 143 3.89 7.96 15.61
C THR A 143 4.26 9.06 14.61
N GLU A 144 4.93 8.70 13.52
CA GLU A 144 5.40 9.63 12.50
C GLU A 144 4.24 10.31 11.77
N TYR A 145 3.12 9.60 11.60
CA TYR A 145 1.92 10.17 10.96
C TYR A 145 1.12 11.06 11.91
N LYS A 146 1.28 10.89 13.22
CA LYS A 146 0.55 11.60 14.27
C LYS A 146 1.25 12.84 14.80
N ASN A 147 2.54 13.01 14.53
CA ASN A 147 3.29 14.20 14.89
C ASN A 147 2.48 15.45 14.50
N GLU A 148 2.36 16.44 15.39
CA GLU A 148 1.56 17.66 15.19
C GLU A 148 1.87 18.36 13.86
N HIS A 149 3.14 18.38 13.47
CA HIS A 149 3.57 18.97 12.20
C HIS A 149 3.10 18.16 10.98
N VAL A 150 2.95 16.84 11.11
CA VAL A 150 2.49 15.95 10.04
C VAL A 150 0.97 15.84 10.02
N ASN A 151 0.38 15.41 11.13
CA ASN A 151 -1.05 15.17 11.37
C ASN A 151 -1.77 14.63 10.12
N LEU A 152 -1.29 13.49 9.64
CA LEU A 152 -1.61 12.99 8.31
C LEU A 152 -3.12 12.79 8.11
N LYS A 153 -3.84 12.35 9.15
CA LYS A 153 -5.28 12.12 9.06
C LYS A 153 -6.05 13.39 8.71
N GLU A 154 -5.65 14.55 9.24
CA GLU A 154 -6.34 15.83 8.99
C GLU A 154 -5.84 16.47 7.70
N ARG A 155 -4.55 16.30 7.38
CA ARG A 155 -3.92 16.91 6.20
C ARG A 155 -4.33 16.27 4.88
N LEU A 156 -4.54 14.95 4.85
CA LEU A 156 -4.90 14.26 3.61
C LEU A 156 -6.24 14.75 3.03
N PRO A 157 -7.34 14.82 3.81
CA PRO A 157 -8.60 15.39 3.32
C PRO A 157 -8.44 16.82 2.81
N GLU A 158 -7.76 17.68 3.56
CA GLU A 158 -7.50 19.08 3.16
C GLU A 158 -6.80 19.14 1.79
N MET A 159 -5.64 18.49 1.68
CA MET A 159 -4.81 18.53 0.48
C MET A 159 -5.51 17.90 -0.73
N LEU A 160 -6.12 16.73 -0.55
CA LEU A 160 -6.75 16.00 -1.66
C LEU A 160 -8.04 16.67 -2.14
N ASN A 161 -8.83 17.28 -1.24
CA ASN A 161 -10.03 18.01 -1.65
C ASN A 161 -9.68 19.32 -2.37
N ILE A 162 -8.65 20.05 -1.92
CA ILE A 162 -8.10 21.19 -2.66
C ILE A 162 -7.62 20.74 -4.05
N HIS A 163 -6.91 19.62 -4.13
CA HIS A 163 -6.42 19.07 -5.38
C HIS A 163 -7.58 18.69 -6.31
N SER A 164 -8.66 18.11 -5.77
CA SER A 164 -9.87 17.76 -6.51
C SER A 164 -10.50 18.98 -7.19
N ILE A 165 -10.71 20.06 -6.42
CA ILE A 165 -11.25 21.34 -6.94
C ILE A 165 -10.31 21.93 -8.00
N TYR A 166 -9.01 22.00 -7.72
CA TYR A 166 -8.02 22.59 -8.62
C TYR A 166 -7.93 21.86 -9.98
N ARG A 167 -8.16 20.55 -9.99
CA ARG A 167 -8.06 19.71 -11.20
C ARG A 167 -9.39 19.42 -11.87
N GLY A 168 -10.51 19.79 -11.24
CA GLY A 168 -11.85 19.39 -11.70
C GLY A 168 -12.04 17.86 -11.64
N GLU A 169 -11.49 17.21 -10.60
CA GLU A 169 -11.68 15.78 -10.37
C GLU A 169 -13.01 15.53 -9.65
N HIS A 170 -13.58 14.33 -9.83
CA HIS A 170 -14.89 13.94 -9.30
C HIS A 170 -14.77 13.06 -8.06
N TYR A 171 -13.91 13.44 -7.12
CA TYR A 171 -13.80 12.76 -5.83
C TYR A 171 -13.87 13.75 -4.67
N LYS A 172 -14.32 13.25 -3.52
CA LYS A 172 -14.32 13.94 -2.23
C LYS A 172 -13.81 13.01 -1.15
N VAL A 173 -12.75 13.41 -0.45
CA VAL A 173 -12.34 12.76 0.78
C VAL A 173 -13.26 13.22 1.90
N VAL A 174 -14.13 12.32 2.37
CA VAL A 174 -15.16 12.61 3.36
C VAL A 174 -14.69 12.36 4.79
N ASN A 175 -13.74 11.44 4.96
CA ASN A 175 -13.20 11.07 6.26
C ASN A 175 -11.76 10.54 6.13
N SER A 176 -11.00 10.66 7.20
CA SER A 176 -9.66 10.11 7.32
C SER A 176 -9.33 9.83 8.78
N ARG A 177 -8.87 8.61 9.09
CA ARG A 177 -8.62 8.17 10.47
C ARG A 177 -7.40 7.25 10.58
N TYR A 178 -6.85 7.17 11.77
CA TYR A 178 -5.88 6.14 12.12
C TYR A 178 -6.60 4.85 12.53
N ALA A 179 -6.00 3.72 12.22
CA ALA A 179 -6.47 2.40 12.63
C ALA A 179 -5.30 1.58 13.22
N PRO A 180 -5.44 1.05 14.45
CA PRO A 180 -4.46 0.12 14.99
C PRO A 180 -4.37 -1.16 14.15
N LYS A 181 -3.24 -1.87 14.23
CA LYS A 181 -3.13 -3.23 13.69
C LYS A 181 -4.25 -4.12 14.22
N LYS A 182 -4.66 -5.11 13.41
CA LYS A 182 -5.73 -6.07 13.69
C LYS A 182 -7.15 -5.49 13.78
N THR A 183 -7.36 -4.23 13.44
CA THR A 183 -8.71 -3.63 13.44
C THR A 183 -9.34 -3.57 12.04
N GLU A 184 -8.50 -3.44 11.01
CA GLU A 184 -8.93 -3.25 9.63
C GLU A 184 -8.22 -4.25 8.71
N VAL A 185 -9.00 -5.05 7.98
CA VAL A 185 -8.47 -6.05 7.04
C VAL A 185 -7.63 -5.39 5.96
N GLY A 186 -8.03 -4.20 5.50
CA GLY A 186 -7.27 -3.48 4.49
C GLY A 186 -5.91 -2.98 4.96
N ILE A 187 -5.72 -2.67 6.25
CA ILE A 187 -4.41 -2.30 6.81
C ILE A 187 -3.48 -3.53 6.80
N GLU A 188 -3.95 -4.68 7.26
CA GLU A 188 -3.15 -5.91 7.26
C GLU A 188 -2.82 -6.37 5.83
N LEU A 189 -3.79 -6.26 4.92
CA LEU A 189 -3.55 -6.53 3.49
C LEU A 189 -2.47 -5.62 2.92
N THR A 190 -2.47 -4.33 3.28
CA THR A 190 -1.48 -3.36 2.80
C THR A 190 -0.08 -3.71 3.31
N ASP A 191 0.10 -4.05 4.60
CA ASP A 191 1.40 -4.52 5.14
C ASP A 191 1.89 -5.77 4.42
N ILE A 192 1.03 -6.78 4.26
CA ILE A 192 1.38 -8.04 3.62
C ILE A 192 1.81 -7.81 2.17
N LEU A 193 1.03 -7.04 1.40
CA LEU A 193 1.36 -6.73 0.01
C LEU A 193 2.66 -5.95 -0.09
N LEU A 194 2.87 -4.90 0.70
CA LEU A 194 4.13 -4.15 0.72
C LEU A 194 5.31 -5.04 1.09
N GLY A 195 5.11 -5.95 2.04
CA GLY A 195 6.09 -6.93 2.44
C GLY A 195 6.47 -7.90 1.32
N MET A 196 5.48 -8.42 0.59
CA MET A 196 5.68 -9.30 -0.57
C MET A 196 6.38 -8.56 -1.71
N ILE A 197 5.91 -7.35 -2.04
CA ILE A 197 6.52 -6.47 -3.04
C ILE A 197 7.99 -6.22 -2.69
N ARG A 198 8.28 -5.84 -1.44
CA ARG A 198 9.65 -5.65 -0.97
C ARG A 198 10.51 -6.91 -1.15
N THR A 199 9.94 -8.08 -0.89
CA THR A 199 10.63 -9.36 -1.03
C THR A 199 10.95 -9.65 -2.51
N ILE A 200 10.01 -9.36 -3.40
CA ILE A 200 10.18 -9.46 -4.85
C ILE A 200 11.26 -8.49 -5.35
N LEU A 201 11.23 -7.23 -4.90
CA LEU A 201 12.22 -6.22 -5.26
C LEU A 201 13.64 -6.57 -4.78
N ILE A 202 13.78 -7.03 -3.54
CA ILE A 202 15.08 -7.46 -3.00
C ILE A 202 15.56 -8.73 -3.72
N ASN A 203 14.63 -9.60 -4.12
CA ASN A 203 14.89 -10.90 -4.74
C ASN A 203 16.00 -11.70 -4.01
N PRO A 204 15.84 -11.92 -2.68
CA PRO A 204 16.91 -12.48 -1.86
C PRO A 204 17.26 -13.90 -2.34
N ASP A 205 18.44 -14.38 -1.97
CA ASP A 205 18.78 -15.78 -2.20
C ASP A 205 17.87 -16.70 -1.38
N PHE A 206 17.66 -17.90 -1.90
CA PHE A 206 16.92 -18.97 -1.23
C PHE A 206 17.77 -19.57 -0.11
N SER A 207 18.08 -18.77 0.89
CA SER A 207 18.94 -19.12 1.99
C SER A 207 18.43 -18.57 3.32
N GLY A 208 18.57 -19.37 4.37
CA GLY A 208 18.05 -19.06 5.69
C GLY A 208 16.53 -19.20 5.81
N ARG A 209 16.08 -19.62 6.99
CA ARG A 209 14.67 -19.96 7.27
C ARG A 209 13.68 -18.89 6.81
N LYS A 210 13.99 -17.62 7.08
CA LYS A 210 13.10 -16.48 6.82
C LYS A 210 12.91 -16.19 5.33
N ASN A 211 13.99 -16.09 4.56
CA ASN A 211 13.90 -15.79 3.13
C ASN A 211 13.28 -16.96 2.38
N THR A 212 13.72 -18.19 2.69
CA THR A 212 13.15 -19.42 2.14
C THR A 212 11.63 -19.49 2.39
N ALA A 213 11.15 -19.22 3.61
CA ALA A 213 9.72 -19.25 3.91
C ALA A 213 8.92 -18.20 3.12
N LYS A 214 9.45 -16.98 2.98
CA LYS A 214 8.83 -15.90 2.22
C LYS A 214 8.75 -16.22 0.73
N ILE A 215 9.86 -16.68 0.15
CA ILE A 215 9.93 -17.09 -1.25
C ILE A 215 8.93 -18.22 -1.50
N ASN A 216 8.94 -19.27 -0.65
CA ASN A 216 8.01 -20.39 -0.76
C ASN A 216 6.55 -19.94 -0.74
N LEU A 217 6.18 -19.04 0.18
CA LEU A 217 4.80 -18.55 0.27
C LEU A 217 4.41 -17.73 -0.95
N ILE A 218 5.27 -16.81 -1.41
CA ILE A 218 4.99 -16.01 -2.62
C ILE A 218 4.86 -16.93 -3.84
N MET A 219 5.81 -17.83 -4.06
CA MET A 219 5.79 -18.77 -5.20
C MET A 219 4.57 -19.69 -5.16
N LYS A 220 4.15 -20.13 -3.97
CA LYS A 220 2.91 -20.91 -3.79
C LYS A 220 1.67 -20.10 -4.16
N LEU A 221 1.59 -18.83 -3.77
CA LEU A 221 0.48 -17.95 -4.11
C LEU A 221 0.45 -17.62 -5.61
N LEU A 222 1.62 -17.48 -6.25
CA LEU A 222 1.76 -17.23 -7.68
C LEU A 222 1.27 -18.36 -8.58
N LYS A 223 1.03 -19.56 -8.04
CA LYS A 223 0.34 -20.64 -8.77
C LYS A 223 -1.11 -20.29 -9.10
N ASP A 224 -1.71 -19.34 -8.39
CA ASP A 224 -3.01 -18.79 -8.74
C ASP A 224 -2.82 -17.61 -9.72
N PRO A 225 -3.30 -17.71 -10.97
CA PRO A 225 -3.12 -16.65 -11.97
C PRO A 225 -3.77 -15.32 -11.56
N ARG A 226 -4.74 -15.35 -10.64
CA ARG A 226 -5.33 -14.13 -10.08
C ARG A 226 -4.33 -13.40 -9.19
N PHE A 227 -3.46 -14.11 -8.49
CA PHE A 227 -2.42 -13.45 -7.68
C PHE A 227 -1.37 -12.80 -8.56
N GLU A 228 -0.92 -13.49 -9.61
CA GLU A 228 -0.03 -12.92 -10.61
C GLU A 228 -0.64 -11.68 -11.28
N SER A 229 -1.93 -11.73 -11.62
CA SER A 229 -2.67 -10.61 -12.20
C SER A 229 -2.78 -9.43 -11.22
N LEU A 230 -3.12 -9.68 -9.95
CA LEU A 230 -3.15 -8.63 -8.91
C LEU A 230 -1.79 -7.94 -8.80
N LEU A 231 -0.69 -8.71 -8.71
CA LEU A 231 0.65 -8.14 -8.60
C LEU A 231 1.06 -7.38 -9.86
N SER A 232 0.74 -7.91 -11.04
CA SER A 232 1.07 -7.26 -12.32
C SER A 232 0.33 -5.94 -12.52
N ASN A 233 -0.81 -5.75 -11.86
CA ASN A 233 -1.62 -4.52 -11.91
C ASN A 233 -1.22 -3.49 -10.84
N ILE A 234 -0.22 -3.76 -10.00
CA ILE A 234 0.32 -2.77 -9.07
C ILE A 234 0.93 -1.62 -9.86
N ARG A 235 0.47 -0.39 -9.58
CA ARG A 235 1.15 0.82 -10.06
C ARG A 235 2.31 1.12 -9.14
N TYR A 236 3.51 0.78 -9.59
CA TYR A 236 4.74 0.93 -8.85
C TYR A 236 5.53 2.13 -9.38
N TYR A 237 5.98 2.98 -8.45
CA TYR A 237 6.70 4.19 -8.75
C TYR A 237 8.06 4.17 -8.07
N GLU A 238 9.08 4.69 -8.74
CA GLU A 238 10.39 4.92 -8.14
C GLU A 238 10.67 6.40 -8.08
N TRP A 239 10.98 6.87 -6.87
CA TRP A 239 11.45 8.23 -6.65
C TRP A 239 12.97 8.21 -6.46
N THR A 240 13.68 8.63 -7.50
CA THR A 240 15.14 8.75 -7.54
C THR A 240 15.58 10.21 -7.67
N ASN A 241 14.80 11.13 -7.09
CA ASN A 241 15.02 12.57 -7.20
C ASN A 241 14.99 13.10 -8.66
N SER A 242 14.17 12.46 -9.50
CA SER A 242 13.81 12.95 -10.82
C SER A 242 12.71 14.03 -10.74
N GLN A 243 12.64 14.91 -11.75
CA GLN A 243 11.59 15.94 -11.84
C GLN A 243 10.17 15.35 -11.95
N LYS A 244 10.06 14.13 -12.47
CA LYS A 244 8.80 13.40 -12.62
C LYS A 244 8.87 12.10 -11.85
N LEU A 245 7.80 11.76 -11.14
CA LEU A 245 7.63 10.44 -10.56
C LEU A 245 7.37 9.46 -11.71
N THR A 246 8.26 8.50 -11.91
CA THR A 246 8.20 7.58 -13.03
C THR A 246 7.52 6.28 -12.59
N GLU A 247 6.51 5.87 -13.35
CA GLU A 247 5.90 4.55 -13.18
C GLU A 247 6.83 3.49 -13.79
N ILE A 248 7.16 2.47 -13.02
CA ILE A 248 7.98 1.35 -13.45
C ILE A 248 7.10 0.11 -13.48
N LYS A 249 7.27 -0.72 -14.52
CA LYS A 249 6.50 -1.95 -14.69
C LYS A 249 6.91 -2.96 -13.62
N PHE A 250 6.13 -3.09 -12.55
CA PHE A 250 6.41 -4.03 -11.47
C PHE A 250 6.52 -5.49 -11.95
N ASN A 251 5.79 -5.83 -13.02
CA ASN A 251 5.85 -7.14 -13.65
C ASN A 251 7.30 -7.53 -14.05
N ASP A 252 8.18 -6.59 -14.39
CA ASP A 252 9.57 -6.92 -14.74
C ASP A 252 10.33 -7.48 -13.53
N TYR A 253 10.17 -6.88 -12.34
CA TYR A 253 10.71 -7.42 -11.09
C TYR A 253 10.08 -8.77 -10.73
N LEU A 254 8.76 -8.91 -10.95
CA LEU A 254 8.06 -10.16 -10.68
C LEU A 254 8.59 -11.31 -11.56
N ARG A 255 8.83 -11.08 -12.85
CA ARG A 255 9.39 -12.09 -13.76
C ARG A 255 10.81 -12.49 -13.36
N LEU A 256 11.65 -11.52 -12.97
CA LEU A 256 13.01 -11.81 -12.47
C LEU A 256 12.97 -12.64 -11.18
N PHE A 257 12.06 -12.31 -10.27
CA PHE A 257 11.85 -13.06 -9.03
C PHE A 257 11.39 -14.50 -9.31
N MET A 258 10.39 -14.68 -10.17
CA MET A 258 9.88 -16.00 -10.56
C MET A 258 10.96 -16.82 -11.27
N SER A 259 11.72 -16.22 -12.18
CA SER A 259 12.80 -16.90 -12.91
C SER A 259 13.91 -17.38 -11.98
N LYS A 260 14.34 -16.56 -11.01
CA LYS A 260 15.37 -16.94 -10.03
C LYS A 260 14.91 -18.10 -9.13
N ASN A 261 13.62 -18.12 -8.80
CA ASN A 261 13.03 -19.08 -7.87
C ASN A 261 12.22 -20.18 -8.56
N TYR A 262 12.42 -20.39 -9.86
CA TYR A 262 11.61 -21.31 -10.68
C TYR A 262 11.62 -22.75 -10.16
N PHE A 263 12.71 -23.19 -9.52
CA PHE A 263 12.81 -24.52 -8.91
C PHE A 263 11.82 -24.78 -7.76
N VAL A 264 11.17 -23.73 -7.24
CA VAL A 264 10.12 -23.80 -6.20
C VAL A 264 8.71 -23.90 -6.80
N TYR A 265 8.55 -23.51 -8.07
CA TYR A 265 7.26 -23.48 -8.77
C TYR A 265 6.80 -24.90 -9.10
#